data_AF-A0A4R8G8N1-F1
#
_entry.id   AF-A0A4R8G8N1-F1
#
_cell.length_a   1.000
_cell.length_b   1.000
_cell.length_c   1.000
_cell.angle_alpha   90.00
_cell.angle_beta   90.00
_cell.angle_gamma   90.00
#
_symmetry.space_group_name_H-M   'P 1'
#
loop_
_entity.id
_entity.type
_entity.pdbx_description
1 polymer ?
#
loop_
_entity_poly.entity_id
_entity_poly.type
_entity_poly.pdbx_seq_one_letter_code
_entity_poly.pdbx_strand_id
1 'polypeptide(L)'
;MNNERTTALFDLLEAQARLGLNEIASLRQRVATLEAENRQLREALASSAPEPELPEPHAERSHTLPERAATAVVAEVAESAETEATTTPPDTPEAAPAASAERQAEGELPSPQALLNEWYRRYTNTFFKGHTRPLKVGIHEDLLAREPWPEKLVRRALACYVHLPRYLKAVRVGAERVDLDGQPAGTVNEEEASHARQKLEGLQARQRERDKHRKDKAEAKRHARLDQKLSDLLAKHGGRP
;
A
#
# COMPACT_ATOMS: atom_id res chain seq x y z
N MET A 1 36.05 -31.77 29.91
CA MET A 1 35.72 -30.32 29.93
C MET A 1 35.04 -29.80 28.66
N ASN A 2 35.38 -30.25 27.44
CA ASN A 2 34.71 -29.76 26.23
C ASN A 2 33.27 -30.29 26.06
N ASN A 3 32.99 -31.53 26.45
CA ASN A 3 31.68 -32.16 26.25
C ASN A 3 30.57 -31.56 27.13
N GLU A 4 30.88 -31.14 28.37
CA GLU A 4 29.90 -30.55 29.29
C GLU A 4 29.47 -29.14 28.85
N ARG A 5 30.37 -28.39 28.23
CA ARG A 5 30.04 -27.08 27.65
C ARG A 5 29.17 -27.22 26.42
N THR A 6 29.39 -28.24 25.59
CA THR A 6 28.56 -28.49 24.41
C THR A 6 27.16 -28.97 24.78
N THR A 7 27.00 -29.80 25.82
CA THR A 7 25.67 -30.21 26.29
C THR A 7 24.91 -29.04 26.89
N ALA A 8 25.56 -28.21 27.72
CA ALA A 8 24.91 -27.02 28.30
C ALA A 8 24.44 -26.00 27.25
N LEU A 9 25.21 -25.84 26.16
CA LEU A 9 24.79 -25.00 25.03
C LEU A 9 23.60 -25.59 24.26
N PHE A 10 23.55 -26.92 24.10
CA PHE A 10 22.44 -27.59 23.45
C PHE A 10 21.15 -27.50 24.28
N ASP A 11 21.25 -27.74 25.59
CA ASP A 11 20.11 -27.63 26.52
C ASP A 11 19.56 -26.19 26.56
N LEU A 12 20.44 -25.18 26.53
CA LEU A 12 20.05 -23.77 26.46
C LEU A 12 19.33 -23.46 25.14
N LEU A 13 19.84 -23.98 24.02
CA LEU A 13 19.21 -23.79 22.70
C LEU A 13 17.83 -24.46 22.64
N GLU A 14 17.70 -25.65 23.22
CA GLU A 14 16.42 -26.36 23.28
C GLU A 14 15.42 -25.62 24.17
N ALA A 15 15.85 -25.11 25.33
CA ALA A 15 15.02 -24.28 26.19
C ALA A 15 14.54 -23.00 25.47
N GLN A 16 15.44 -22.34 24.72
CA GLN A 16 15.09 -21.17 23.94
C GLN A 16 14.11 -21.48 22.80
N ALA A 17 14.26 -22.63 22.13
CA ALA A 17 13.32 -23.08 21.11
C ALA A 17 11.93 -23.35 21.70
N ARG A 18 11.86 -23.99 22.88
CA ARG A 18 10.59 -24.25 23.59
C ARG A 18 9.88 -22.96 23.99
N LEU A 19 10.63 -21.97 24.50
CA LEU A 19 10.08 -20.66 24.81
C LEU A 19 9.50 -19.96 23.57
N GLY A 20 10.23 -19.98 22.45
CA GLY A 20 9.73 -19.42 21.20
C GLY A 20 8.47 -20.11 20.68
N LEU A 21 8.39 -21.44 20.79
CA LEU A 21 7.18 -22.18 20.41
C LEU A 21 5.97 -21.82 21.29
N ASN A 22 6.18 -21.67 22.60
CA ASN A 22 5.12 -21.26 23.52
C ASN A 22 4.62 -19.84 23.23
N GLU A 23 5.53 -18.92 22.91
CA GLU A 23 5.18 -17.55 22.51
C GLU A 23 4.38 -17.53 21.21
N ILE A 24 4.81 -18.30 20.19
CA ILE A 24 4.06 -18.45 18.94
C ILE A 24 2.66 -19.02 19.18
N ALA A 25 2.54 -20.03 20.05
CA ALA A 25 1.24 -20.60 20.40
C ALA A 25 0.32 -19.57 21.08
N SER A 26 0.85 -18.81 22.04
CA SER A 26 0.12 -17.75 22.73
C SER A 26 -0.35 -16.65 21.77
N LEU A 27 0.53 -16.20 20.87
CA LEU A 27 0.19 -15.19 19.86
C LEU A 27 -0.89 -15.69 18.89
N ARG A 28 -0.80 -16.95 18.44
CA ARG A 28 -1.84 -17.57 17.59
C ARG A 28 -3.19 -17.63 18.29
N GLN A 29 -3.21 -18.00 19.57
CA GLN A 29 -4.43 -17.99 20.37
C GLN A 29 -5.02 -16.58 20.48
N ARG A 30 -4.17 -15.56 20.71
CA ARG A 30 -4.63 -14.16 20.76
C ARG A 30 -5.22 -13.70 19.43
N VAL A 31 -4.58 -14.02 18.31
CA VAL A 31 -5.12 -13.70 16.97
C VAL A 31 -6.48 -14.37 16.76
N ALA A 32 -6.63 -15.65 17.09
CA ALA A 32 -7.89 -16.35 16.96
C ALA A 32 -9.01 -15.70 17.81
N THR A 33 -8.70 -15.24 19.02
CA THR A 33 -9.68 -14.51 19.86
C THR A 33 -10.11 -13.20 19.22
N LEU A 34 -9.15 -12.40 18.72
CA LEU A 34 -9.44 -11.12 18.09
C LEU A 34 -10.22 -11.29 16.78
N GLU A 35 -9.95 -12.34 16.00
CA GLU A 35 -10.70 -12.64 14.79
C GLU A 35 -12.15 -13.03 15.09
N ALA A 36 -12.38 -13.79 16.17
CA ALA A 36 -13.73 -14.12 16.62
C ALA A 36 -14.49 -12.87 17.09
N GLU A 37 -13.86 -12.02 17.90
CA GLU A 37 -14.44 -10.75 18.35
C GLU A 37 -14.79 -9.84 17.14
N ASN A 38 -13.87 -9.70 16.17
CA ASN A 38 -14.12 -8.92 14.96
C ASN A 38 -15.29 -9.48 14.12
N ARG A 39 -15.42 -10.81 14.06
CA ARG A 39 -16.55 -11.45 13.37
C ARG A 39 -17.86 -11.12 14.06
N GLN A 40 -17.92 -11.24 15.38
CA GLN A 40 -19.09 -10.89 16.17
C GLN A 40 -19.49 -9.42 16.00
N LEU A 41 -18.52 -8.49 16.01
CA LEU A 41 -18.79 -7.08 15.78
C LEU A 41 -19.36 -6.82 14.38
N ARG A 42 -18.85 -7.51 13.35
CA ARG A 42 -19.39 -7.40 11.98
C ARG A 42 -20.80 -7.93 11.87
N GLU A 43 -21.10 -9.05 12.52
CA GLU A 43 -22.45 -9.62 12.58
C GLU A 43 -23.41 -8.69 13.34
N ALA A 44 -22.98 -8.12 14.46
CA ALA A 44 -23.77 -7.14 15.21
C ALA A 44 -24.05 -5.86 14.40
N LEU A 45 -23.06 -5.37 13.66
CA LEU A 45 -23.24 -4.24 12.74
C LEU A 45 -24.19 -4.58 11.59
N ALA A 46 -24.06 -5.77 11.01
CA ALA A 46 -24.97 -6.24 9.96
C ALA A 46 -26.42 -6.38 10.47
N SER A 47 -26.60 -6.84 11.71
CA SER A 47 -27.91 -6.94 12.37
C SER A 47 -28.48 -5.58 12.81
N SER A 48 -27.65 -4.55 12.95
CA SER A 48 -28.06 -3.20 13.35
C SER A 48 -28.26 -2.26 12.16
N ALA A 49 -27.88 -2.66 10.95
CA ALA A 49 -28.11 -1.89 9.74
C ALA A 49 -29.58 -2.09 9.28
N PRO A 50 -30.38 -1.02 9.17
CA PRO A 50 -31.72 -1.13 8.59
C PRO A 50 -31.63 -1.52 7.11
N GLU A 51 -32.40 -2.52 6.70
CA GLU A 51 -32.57 -2.94 5.30
C GLU A 51 -33.00 -1.75 4.42
N PRO A 52 -32.38 -1.52 3.24
CA PRO A 52 -32.90 -0.58 2.28
C PRO A 52 -34.13 -1.21 1.59
N GLU A 53 -35.31 -0.62 1.78
CA GLU A 53 -36.52 -0.97 1.03
C GLU A 53 -36.26 -0.78 -0.48
N LEU A 54 -36.36 -1.87 -1.25
CA LEU A 54 -36.35 -1.85 -2.71
C LEU A 54 -37.75 -1.44 -3.21
N PRO A 55 -37.89 -0.48 -4.15
CA PRO A 55 -39.19 -0.12 -4.71
C PRO A 55 -39.65 -1.15 -5.77
N GLU A 56 -40.87 -1.66 -5.61
CA GLU A 56 -41.57 -2.54 -6.56
C GLU A 56 -41.88 -1.81 -7.89
N PRO A 57 -41.73 -2.47 -9.06
CA PRO A 57 -42.03 -1.85 -10.36
C PRO A 57 -43.54 -1.99 -10.67
N HIS A 58 -44.28 -0.89 -10.57
CA HIS A 58 -45.71 -0.89 -10.91
C HIS A 58 -45.94 -0.97 -12.43
N ALA A 59 -46.53 -2.08 -12.85
CA ALA A 59 -47.00 -2.34 -14.19
C ALA A 59 -48.14 -1.39 -14.63
N GLU A 60 -48.06 -1.04 -15.90
CA GLU A 60 -48.96 -0.28 -16.76
C GLU A 60 -50.46 -0.54 -16.54
N ARG A 61 -51.24 0.55 -16.41
CA ARG A 61 -52.61 0.62 -16.91
C ARG A 61 -52.87 1.97 -17.58
N SER A 62 -52.96 1.91 -18.90
CA SER A 62 -53.56 2.89 -19.80
C SER A 62 -54.90 3.42 -19.27
N HIS A 63 -55.20 4.70 -19.54
CA HIS A 63 -56.37 5.17 -20.32
C HIS A 63 -56.80 6.61 -19.94
N THR A 64 -56.68 7.49 -20.94
CA THR A 64 -57.58 8.60 -21.35
C THR A 64 -57.79 9.83 -20.43
N LEU A 65 -57.36 10.98 -20.95
CA LEU A 65 -57.92 12.30 -20.61
C LEU A 65 -59.43 12.36 -20.90
N PRO A 66 -60.18 13.14 -20.12
CA PRO A 66 -60.92 14.22 -20.74
C PRO A 66 -60.81 15.59 -20.01
N GLU A 67 -60.78 16.61 -20.87
CA GLU A 67 -61.32 17.97 -20.78
C GLU A 67 -62.01 18.44 -19.47
N ARG A 68 -61.57 19.60 -18.94
CA ARG A 68 -62.23 20.93 -19.07
C ARG A 68 -62.21 21.75 -17.77
N ALA A 69 -61.69 22.98 -17.92
CA ALA A 69 -62.01 24.25 -17.24
C ALA A 69 -62.32 24.26 -15.72
N ALA A 70 -61.47 24.95 -14.95
CA ALA A 70 -61.91 26.07 -14.10
C ALA A 70 -60.71 26.82 -13.49
N THR A 71 -60.97 28.09 -13.25
CA THR A 71 -60.12 29.18 -12.81
C THR A 71 -59.69 29.09 -11.34
N ALA A 72 -58.53 29.69 -11.07
CA ALA A 72 -58.21 30.52 -9.91
C ALA A 72 -57.75 29.87 -8.58
N VAL A 73 -56.83 30.63 -7.97
CA VAL A 73 -56.60 30.87 -6.53
C VAL A 73 -55.37 30.19 -5.92
N VAL A 74 -54.38 31.07 -5.68
CA VAL A 74 -53.30 31.13 -4.67
C VAL A 74 -53.07 29.96 -3.70
N ALA A 75 -51.76 29.77 -3.44
CA ALA A 75 -51.11 29.54 -2.16
C ALA A 75 -50.15 28.33 -2.19
N GLU A 76 -48.86 28.67 -2.25
CA GLU A 76 -47.79 28.19 -1.36
C GLU A 76 -47.91 26.75 -0.84
N VAL A 77 -47.08 25.87 -1.41
CA VAL A 77 -46.84 24.51 -0.91
C VAL A 77 -45.40 24.42 -0.44
N ALA A 78 -45.25 24.29 0.88
CA ALA A 78 -44.13 23.61 1.51
C ALA A 78 -44.27 22.09 1.34
N GLU A 79 -43.14 21.41 1.50
CA GLU A 79 -42.98 20.02 1.96
C GLU A 79 -42.50 18.97 0.93
N SER A 80 -41.27 18.51 1.20
CA SER A 80 -40.69 17.16 1.18
C SER A 80 -40.86 16.16 0.03
N ALA A 81 -39.72 15.46 -0.17
CA ALA A 81 -39.51 14.03 -0.51
C ALA A 81 -39.32 13.62 -1.98
N GLU A 82 -38.19 12.91 -2.21
CA GLU A 82 -37.99 11.64 -2.96
C GLU A 82 -38.54 11.49 -4.40
N THR A 83 -37.95 10.83 -5.39
CA THR A 83 -36.67 10.17 -5.74
C THR A 83 -36.80 9.83 -7.25
N GLU A 84 -35.66 9.58 -7.93
CA GLU A 84 -35.40 8.63 -9.06
C GLU A 84 -36.55 8.17 -10.00
N ALA A 85 -36.39 7.83 -11.27
CA ALA A 85 -35.36 7.73 -12.31
C ALA A 85 -36.07 7.00 -13.48
N THR A 86 -35.50 6.98 -14.70
CA THR A 86 -35.70 6.00 -15.82
C THR A 86 -35.39 6.71 -17.14
N THR A 87 -34.59 6.20 -18.09
CA THR A 87 -34.48 4.82 -18.59
C THR A 87 -33.10 4.51 -19.17
N THR A 88 -32.61 3.31 -18.87
CA THR A 88 -31.62 2.44 -19.54
C THR A 88 -32.22 1.79 -20.83
N PRO A 89 -31.65 0.74 -21.49
CA PRO A 89 -30.30 0.42 -22.01
C PRO A 89 -30.40 0.00 -23.53
N PRO A 90 -29.44 -0.68 -24.21
CA PRO A 90 -29.22 -2.14 -24.03
C PRO A 90 -27.76 -2.67 -24.16
N ASP A 91 -27.56 -3.84 -23.55
CA ASP A 91 -26.70 -5.02 -23.84
C ASP A 91 -25.18 -4.97 -24.16
N THR A 92 -24.37 -5.48 -23.21
CA THR A 92 -23.58 -6.76 -23.18
C THR A 92 -22.79 -7.21 -24.45
N PRO A 93 -21.54 -7.76 -24.40
CA PRO A 93 -20.94 -8.64 -23.36
C PRO A 93 -19.49 -8.36 -22.90
N GLU A 94 -19.21 -8.77 -21.66
CA GLU A 94 -18.13 -9.67 -21.20
C GLU A 94 -16.82 -9.79 -22.03
N ALA A 95 -15.69 -9.38 -21.41
CA ALA A 95 -14.46 -10.18 -21.25
C ALA A 95 -13.25 -9.29 -20.85
N ALA A 96 -12.77 -9.45 -19.61
CA ALA A 96 -11.33 -9.31 -19.35
C ALA A 96 -10.63 -10.49 -20.05
N PRO A 97 -9.53 -10.29 -20.81
CA PRO A 97 -8.25 -9.95 -20.20
C PRO A 97 -7.34 -9.09 -21.10
N ALA A 98 -6.99 -7.87 -20.67
CA ALA A 98 -5.96 -7.06 -21.33
C ALA A 98 -4.74 -6.80 -20.42
N ALA A 99 -4.43 -7.72 -19.53
CA ALA A 99 -3.12 -7.80 -18.89
C ALA A 99 -2.08 -8.35 -19.88
N SER A 100 -1.78 -7.64 -20.97
CA SER A 100 -0.61 -7.89 -21.85
C SER A 100 -0.35 -6.85 -22.95
N ALA A 101 -1.23 -5.86 -23.21
CA ALA A 101 -1.13 -4.98 -24.39
C ALA A 101 -0.51 -3.58 -24.14
N GLU A 102 -0.36 -3.11 -22.89
CA GLU A 102 0.22 -1.76 -22.62
C GLU A 102 1.76 -1.69 -22.77
N ARG A 103 2.44 -2.77 -23.19
CA ARG A 103 3.91 -2.82 -23.32
C ARG A 103 4.50 -2.04 -24.51
N GLN A 104 3.69 -1.34 -25.31
CA GLN A 104 4.12 -0.80 -26.62
C GLN A 104 3.69 0.66 -26.88
N ALA A 105 3.44 1.47 -25.85
CA ALA A 105 3.34 2.95 -25.98
C ALA A 105 4.59 3.67 -25.44
N GLU A 106 5.72 2.99 -25.41
CA GLU A 106 7.00 3.40 -24.79
C GLU A 106 7.90 4.11 -25.82
N GLY A 107 7.46 5.28 -26.34
CA GLY A 107 8.23 6.11 -27.27
C GLY A 107 8.80 7.39 -26.66
N GLU A 108 8.08 8.05 -25.75
CA GLU A 108 8.40 9.45 -25.37
C GLU A 108 8.13 9.76 -23.88
N LEU A 109 7.57 8.84 -23.11
CA LEU A 109 7.25 9.13 -21.71
C LEU A 109 8.51 8.98 -20.83
N PRO A 110 8.91 10.01 -20.08
CA PRO A 110 10.08 9.92 -19.22
C PRO A 110 9.85 8.86 -18.13
N SER A 111 10.91 8.12 -17.79
CA SER A 111 10.89 7.19 -16.66
C SER A 111 10.36 7.90 -15.40
N PRO A 112 9.58 7.25 -14.52
CA PRO A 112 9.07 7.88 -13.30
C PRO A 112 10.17 8.47 -12.40
N GLN A 113 11.36 7.89 -12.42
CA GLN A 113 12.52 8.44 -11.71
C GLN A 113 13.12 9.66 -12.40
N ALA A 114 13.06 9.73 -13.73
CA ALA A 114 13.47 10.90 -14.49
C ALA A 114 12.56 12.09 -14.21
N LEU A 115 11.24 11.86 -14.16
CA LEU A 115 10.28 12.91 -13.77
C LEU A 115 10.53 13.38 -12.33
N LEU A 116 10.77 12.46 -11.40
CA LEU A 116 11.11 12.84 -10.02
C LEU A 116 12.43 13.66 -9.96
N ASN A 117 13.42 13.35 -10.82
CA ASN A 117 14.65 14.13 -10.94
C ASN A 117 14.41 15.55 -11.45
N GLU A 118 13.43 15.73 -12.33
CA GLU A 118 12.99 17.04 -12.80
C GLU A 118 12.30 17.83 -11.67
N TRP A 119 11.42 17.18 -10.91
CA TRP A 119 10.76 17.82 -9.76
C TRP A 119 11.74 18.31 -8.70
N TYR A 120 12.83 17.58 -8.45
CA TYR A 120 13.91 18.07 -7.57
C TYR A 120 14.56 19.37 -8.05
N ARG A 121 14.52 19.67 -9.35
CA ARG A 121 15.08 20.90 -9.93
C ARG A 121 14.05 22.02 -9.98
N ARG A 122 12.80 21.68 -10.32
CA ARG A 122 11.71 22.65 -10.54
C ARG A 122 11.05 23.11 -9.24
N TYR A 123 10.89 22.21 -8.28
CA TYR A 123 10.19 22.45 -7.03
C TYR A 123 11.16 22.27 -5.85
N THR A 124 12.12 23.20 -5.74
CA THR A 124 13.19 23.16 -4.72
C THR A 124 12.69 23.34 -3.30
N ASN A 125 11.49 23.88 -3.11
CA ASN A 125 10.91 24.17 -1.79
C ASN A 125 10.15 22.96 -1.21
N THR A 126 9.93 21.90 -1.99
CA THR A 126 9.07 20.77 -1.61
C THR A 126 9.74 19.42 -1.73
N PHE A 127 10.41 19.20 -2.86
CA PHE A 127 11.12 17.96 -3.11
C PHE A 127 12.58 18.14 -2.73
N PHE A 128 12.97 17.49 -1.64
CA PHE A 128 14.34 17.55 -1.14
C PHE A 128 15.03 16.20 -1.28
N LYS A 129 16.26 16.21 -1.80
CA LYS A 129 17.07 14.99 -1.86
C LYS A 129 17.56 14.55 -0.48
N GLY A 130 17.89 15.49 0.41
CA GLY A 130 18.43 15.16 1.74
C GLY A 130 17.36 14.98 2.81
N HIS A 131 16.69 16.08 3.15
CA HIS A 131 15.71 16.17 4.24
C HIS A 131 14.29 16.25 3.66
N THR A 132 13.70 15.11 3.34
CA THR A 132 12.32 15.07 2.86
C THR A 132 11.37 15.58 3.94
N ARG A 133 10.40 16.42 3.57
CA ARG A 133 9.31 16.86 4.44
C ARG A 133 8.02 16.14 4.05
N PRO A 134 7.05 15.96 4.98
CA PRO A 134 5.72 15.45 4.64
C PRO A 134 5.06 16.34 3.59
N LEU A 135 4.47 15.74 2.56
CA LEU A 135 3.80 16.49 1.49
C LEU A 135 2.33 16.74 1.83
N LYS A 136 1.75 17.78 1.24
CA LYS A 136 0.29 18.04 1.24
C LYS A 136 -0.48 16.80 0.76
N VAL A 137 -1.59 16.49 1.42
CA VAL A 137 -2.52 15.44 0.97
C VAL A 137 -3.17 15.91 -0.33
N GLY A 138 -3.16 15.08 -1.37
CA GLY A 138 -3.69 15.48 -2.67
C GLY A 138 -2.72 16.25 -3.58
N ILE A 139 -1.43 16.36 -3.22
CA ILE A 139 -0.43 17.11 -4.02
C ILE A 139 -0.31 16.68 -5.50
N HIS A 140 -0.79 15.48 -5.85
CA HIS A 140 -0.85 15.00 -7.22
C HIS A 140 -1.80 15.80 -8.12
N GLU A 141 -2.89 16.34 -7.58
CA GLU A 141 -3.83 17.20 -8.32
C GLU A 141 -3.16 18.54 -8.65
N ASP A 142 -2.48 19.14 -7.66
CA ASP A 142 -1.70 20.36 -7.86
C ASP A 142 -0.59 20.17 -8.92
N LEU A 143 0.02 18.98 -8.97
CA LEU A 143 1.02 18.63 -9.99
C LEU A 143 0.40 18.47 -11.37
N LEU A 144 -0.77 17.86 -11.49
CA LEU A 144 -1.48 17.69 -12.76
C LEU A 144 -2.00 19.01 -13.33
N ALA A 145 -2.33 19.96 -12.46
CA ALA A 145 -2.71 21.31 -12.88
C ALA A 145 -1.53 22.11 -13.44
N ARG A 146 -0.31 21.88 -12.95
CA ARG A 146 0.91 22.61 -13.37
C ARG A 146 1.69 21.94 -14.49
N GLU A 147 1.60 20.62 -14.61
CA GLU A 147 2.39 19.84 -15.56
C GLU A 147 1.50 19.04 -16.51
N PRO A 148 1.82 19.00 -17.82
CA PRO A 148 1.06 18.26 -18.82
C PRO A 148 1.42 16.76 -18.85
N TRP A 149 1.58 16.12 -17.70
CA TRP A 149 1.93 14.69 -17.59
C TRP A 149 0.70 13.82 -17.33
N PRO A 150 0.68 12.57 -17.82
CA PRO A 150 -0.39 11.65 -17.50
C PRO A 150 -0.41 11.31 -16.00
N GLU A 151 -1.61 11.29 -15.40
CA GLU A 151 -1.83 11.03 -13.98
C GLU A 151 -1.16 9.76 -13.47
N LYS A 152 -1.21 8.67 -14.25
CA LYS A 152 -0.57 7.39 -13.92
C LYS A 152 0.93 7.56 -13.65
N LEU A 153 1.62 8.37 -14.45
CA LEU A 153 3.05 8.60 -14.35
C LEU A 153 3.37 9.49 -13.14
N VAL A 154 2.59 10.56 -12.91
CA VAL A 154 2.71 11.44 -11.73
C VAL A 154 2.55 10.63 -10.44
N ARG A 155 1.48 9.81 -10.34
CA ARG A 155 1.25 8.94 -9.18
C ARG A 155 2.38 7.95 -8.98
N ARG A 156 2.93 7.39 -10.05
CA ARG A 156 4.06 6.45 -9.98
C ARG A 156 5.34 7.12 -9.49
N ALA A 157 5.67 8.30 -10.01
CA ALA A 157 6.83 9.10 -9.57
C ALA A 157 6.69 9.53 -8.10
N LEU A 158 5.49 9.98 -7.71
CA LEU A 158 5.19 10.35 -6.33
C LEU A 158 5.28 9.14 -5.38
N ALA A 159 4.76 7.98 -5.79
CA ALA A 159 4.89 6.73 -5.04
C ALA A 159 6.35 6.33 -4.82
N CYS A 160 7.22 6.55 -5.82
CA CYS A 160 8.66 6.39 -5.63
C CYS A 160 9.15 7.29 -4.50
N TYR A 161 8.84 8.60 -4.53
CA TYR A 161 9.28 9.56 -3.50
C TYR A 161 8.80 9.22 -2.08
N VAL A 162 7.50 9.00 -1.89
CA VAL A 162 6.90 8.80 -0.55
C VAL A 162 7.24 7.45 0.08
N HIS A 163 7.65 6.46 -0.72
CA HIS A 163 8.11 5.16 -0.21
C HIS A 163 9.61 5.13 0.14
N LEU A 164 10.35 6.22 -0.09
CA LEU A 164 11.74 6.27 0.34
C LEU A 164 11.82 6.15 1.87
N PRO A 165 12.81 5.41 2.40
CA PRO A 165 13.04 5.32 3.84
C PRO A 165 13.25 6.68 4.51
N ARG A 166 13.79 7.67 3.79
CA ARG A 166 13.97 9.03 4.33
C ARG A 166 12.63 9.76 4.51
N TYR A 167 11.69 9.57 3.59
CA TYR A 167 10.35 10.17 3.67
C TYR A 167 9.60 9.62 4.88
N LEU A 168 9.56 8.29 5.01
CA LEU A 168 8.91 7.62 6.13
C LEU A 168 9.48 8.03 7.50
N LYS A 169 10.77 8.39 7.59
CA LYS A 169 11.40 8.92 8.81
C LYS A 169 10.98 10.35 9.16
N ALA A 170 10.61 11.14 8.15
CA ALA A 170 10.21 12.53 8.30
C ALA A 170 8.74 12.69 8.69
N VAL A 171 7.90 11.72 8.33
CA VAL A 171 6.49 11.66 8.75
C VAL A 171 6.43 11.34 10.24
N ARG A 172 6.19 12.37 11.05
CA ARG A 172 6.06 12.31 12.51
C ARG A 172 4.83 13.08 12.95
N VAL A 173 4.26 12.71 14.09
CA VAL A 173 3.09 13.40 14.66
C VAL A 173 3.39 14.89 14.79
N GLY A 174 2.47 15.73 14.31
CA GLY A 174 2.60 17.19 14.36
C GLY A 174 3.60 17.79 13.37
N ALA A 175 4.20 16.99 12.48
CA ALA A 175 5.04 17.52 11.42
C ALA A 175 4.18 18.30 10.40
N GLU A 176 4.63 19.50 10.03
CA GLU A 176 3.98 20.32 9.02
C GLU A 176 4.15 19.73 7.62
N ARG A 177 3.03 19.70 6.88
CA ARG A 177 3.00 19.32 5.47
C ARG A 177 3.34 20.52 4.60
N VAL A 178 4.05 20.28 3.50
CA VAL A 178 4.38 21.32 2.51
C VAL A 178 3.59 21.13 1.23
N ASP A 179 3.02 22.21 0.70
CA ASP A 179 2.48 22.29 -0.66
C ASP A 179 3.57 22.60 -1.69
N LEU A 180 3.24 22.61 -2.99
CA LEU A 180 4.16 22.87 -4.12
C LEU A 180 4.94 24.18 -4.05
N ASP A 181 4.43 25.19 -3.35
CA ASP A 181 5.06 26.51 -3.21
C ASP A 181 5.91 26.61 -1.93
N GLY A 182 5.83 25.60 -1.07
CA GLY A 182 6.55 25.52 0.21
C GLY A 182 5.76 26.07 1.39
N GLN A 183 4.47 26.36 1.23
CA GLN A 183 3.60 26.80 2.30
C GLN A 183 3.11 25.63 3.16
N PRO A 184 2.82 25.87 4.46
CA PRO A 184 2.27 24.84 5.33
C PRO A 184 0.83 24.49 4.90
N ALA A 185 0.60 23.21 4.63
CA ALA A 185 -0.68 22.68 4.15
C ALA A 185 -1.21 21.57 5.08
N GLY A 186 -1.25 21.88 6.37
CA GLY A 186 -1.72 21.00 7.44
C GLY A 186 -0.63 20.24 8.17
N THR A 187 -1.03 19.31 9.03
CA THR A 187 -0.12 18.53 9.90
C THR A 187 -0.31 17.04 9.71
N VAL A 188 0.68 16.26 10.14
CA VAL A 188 0.61 14.79 10.15
C VAL A 188 -0.09 14.30 11.42
N ASN A 189 -1.09 13.43 11.23
CA ASN A 189 -1.84 12.81 12.32
C ASN A 189 -1.07 11.64 12.95
N GLU A 190 -1.51 11.22 14.14
CA GLU A 190 -0.88 10.11 14.86
C GLU A 190 -0.95 8.78 14.10
N GLU A 191 -2.10 8.47 13.50
CA GLU A 191 -2.32 7.26 12.70
C GLU A 191 -1.40 7.22 11.46
N GLU A 192 -1.21 8.36 10.80
CA GLU A 192 -0.34 8.44 9.62
C GLU A 192 1.12 8.24 10.00
N ALA A 193 1.53 8.80 11.13
CA ALA A 193 2.88 8.63 11.66
C ALA A 193 3.12 7.18 12.11
N SER A 194 2.14 6.53 12.75
CA SER A 194 2.26 5.12 13.17
C SER A 194 2.39 4.19 11.96
N HIS A 195 1.58 4.41 10.93
CA HIS A 195 1.66 3.65 9.68
C HIS A 195 3.00 3.86 8.94
N ALA A 196 3.52 5.10 8.93
CA ALA A 196 4.84 5.37 8.35
C ALA A 196 5.96 4.65 9.10
N ARG A 197 5.89 4.57 10.43
CA ARG A 197 6.84 3.81 11.27
C ARG A 197 6.77 2.31 10.96
N GLN A 198 5.57 1.74 10.88
CA GLN A 198 5.37 0.32 10.54
C GLN A 198 5.97 -0.02 9.17
N LYS A 199 5.72 0.82 8.16
CA LYS A 199 6.32 0.66 6.82
C LYS A 199 7.84 0.73 6.85
N LEU A 200 8.40 1.67 7.61
CA LEU A 200 9.84 1.82 7.75
C LEU A 200 10.48 0.58 8.39
N GLU A 201 9.87 0.04 9.43
CA GLU A 201 10.32 -1.19 10.09
C GLU A 201 10.29 -2.38 9.13
N GLY A 202 9.19 -2.55 8.39
CA GLY A 202 9.09 -3.61 7.37
C GLY A 202 10.16 -3.50 6.28
N LEU A 203 10.48 -2.28 5.82
CA LEU A 203 11.57 -2.06 4.87
C LEU A 203 12.94 -2.38 5.47
N GLN A 204 13.20 -2.02 6.72
CA GLN A 204 14.45 -2.31 7.40
C GLN A 204 14.62 -3.82 7.64
N ALA A 205 13.56 -4.53 8.04
CA ALA A 205 13.59 -5.98 8.20
C ALA A 205 13.94 -6.68 6.88
N ARG A 206 13.25 -6.32 5.78
CA ARG A 206 13.55 -6.85 4.44
C ARG A 206 14.98 -6.55 3.99
N GLN A 207 15.49 -5.37 4.32
CA GLN A 207 16.87 -4.99 4.02
C GLN A 207 17.87 -5.88 4.77
N ARG A 208 17.65 -6.12 6.08
CA ARG A 208 18.51 -6.98 6.91
C ARG A 208 18.53 -8.41 6.39
N GLU A 209 17.37 -8.98 6.03
CA GLU A 209 17.28 -10.31 5.43
C GLU A 209 18.05 -10.39 4.11
N ARG A 210 17.88 -9.40 3.24
CA ARG A 210 18.61 -9.33 1.96
C ARG A 210 20.12 -9.21 2.16
N ASP A 211 20.56 -8.41 3.13
CA ASP A 211 21.99 -8.26 3.43
C ASP A 211 22.58 -9.52 4.06
N LYS A 212 21.82 -10.24 4.91
CA LYS A 212 22.20 -11.55 5.44
C LYS A 212 22.38 -12.57 4.32
N HIS A 213 21.37 -12.73 3.46
CA HIS A 213 21.45 -13.63 2.31
C HIS A 213 22.60 -13.26 1.35
N ARG A 214 22.88 -11.96 1.17
CA ARG A 214 24.03 -11.49 0.36
C ARG A 214 25.37 -11.89 1.01
N LYS A 215 25.49 -11.81 2.33
CA LYS A 215 26.68 -12.24 3.08
C LYS A 215 26.86 -13.75 3.00
N ASP A 216 25.82 -14.53 3.28
CA ASP A 216 25.86 -15.99 3.25
C ASP A 216 26.27 -16.50 1.85
N LYS A 217 25.70 -15.91 0.78
CA LYS A 217 26.09 -16.21 -0.60
C LYS A 217 27.55 -15.83 -0.90
N ALA A 218 28.02 -14.71 -0.36
CA ALA A 218 29.41 -14.28 -0.54
C ALA A 218 30.38 -15.21 0.19
N GLU A 219 30.03 -15.67 1.40
CA GLU A 219 30.81 -16.62 2.20
C GLU A 219 30.86 -18.01 1.55
N ALA A 220 29.71 -18.53 1.10
CA ALA A 220 29.66 -19.79 0.35
C ALA A 220 30.54 -19.74 -0.92
N LYS A 221 30.51 -18.62 -1.65
CA LYS A 221 31.38 -18.42 -2.83
C LYS A 221 32.86 -18.35 -2.45
N ARG A 222 33.19 -17.79 -1.28
CA ARG A 222 34.58 -17.77 -0.77
C ARG A 222 35.04 -19.17 -0.38
N HIS A 223 34.20 -19.94 0.31
CA HIS A 223 34.50 -21.32 0.69
C HIS A 223 34.74 -22.19 -0.54
N ALA A 224 33.83 -22.17 -1.52
CA ALA A 224 33.98 -22.92 -2.77
C ALA A 224 35.28 -22.57 -3.53
N ARG A 225 35.70 -21.29 -3.50
CA ARG A 225 36.98 -20.87 -4.09
C ARG A 225 38.19 -21.38 -3.32
N LEU A 226 38.10 -21.50 -2.00
CA LEU A 226 39.17 -22.05 -1.17
C LEU A 226 39.29 -23.56 -1.38
N ASP A 227 38.16 -24.26 -1.43
CA ASP A 227 38.12 -25.71 -1.71
C ASP A 227 38.76 -26.02 -3.07
N GLN A 228 38.42 -25.25 -4.09
CA GLN A 228 39.01 -25.41 -5.43
C GLN A 228 40.52 -25.16 -5.44
N LYS A 229 41.01 -24.15 -4.71
CA LYS A 229 42.46 -23.91 -4.59
C LYS A 229 43.16 -25.04 -3.84
N LEU A 230 42.51 -25.59 -2.81
CA LEU A 230 43.05 -26.69 -2.03
C LEU A 230 43.13 -27.96 -2.88
N SER A 231 42.11 -28.26 -3.69
CA SER A 231 42.15 -29.37 -4.64
C SER A 231 43.27 -29.21 -5.67
N ASP A 232 43.46 -28.00 -6.22
CA ASP A 232 44.50 -27.72 -7.21
C ASP A 232 45.92 -27.92 -6.63
N LEU A 233 46.14 -27.48 -5.38
CA LEU A 233 47.42 -27.65 -4.68
C LEU A 233 47.72 -29.12 -4.38
N LEU A 234 46.73 -29.88 -3.93
CA LEU A 234 46.87 -31.32 -3.70
C LEU A 234 47.20 -32.08 -4.98
N ALA A 235 46.52 -31.75 -6.09
CA ALA A 235 46.80 -32.34 -7.39
C ALA A 235 48.23 -32.04 -7.87
N LYS A 236 48.76 -30.85 -7.57
CA LYS A 236 50.11 -30.43 -7.99
C LYS A 236 51.23 -31.09 -7.18
N HIS A 237 51.01 -31.40 -5.89
CA HIS A 237 52.04 -31.95 -5.01
C HIS A 237 51.93 -33.46 -4.76
N GLY A 238 50.75 -34.06 -4.97
CA GLY A 238 50.54 -35.52 -4.80
C GLY A 238 51.05 -36.39 -5.96
N GLY A 239 51.52 -35.79 -7.06
CA GLY A 239 51.89 -36.49 -8.30
C GLY A 239 53.39 -36.55 -8.60
N ARG A 240 54.30 -36.26 -7.66
CA ARG A 240 55.73 -36.36 -7.92
C ARG A 240 56.26 -37.72 -7.45
N PRO A 241 56.63 -38.65 -8.37
CA PRO A 241 57.30 -39.91 -8.02
C PRO A 241 58.70 -39.67 -7.43
#